data_AF-N4X5Y6-F1
#
_entry.id   AF-N4X5Y6-F1
#
_cell.length_a   1.000
_cell.length_b   1.000
_cell.length_c   1.000
_cell.angle_alpha   90.00
_cell.angle_beta   90.00
_cell.angle_gamma   90.00
#
_symmetry.space_group_name_H-M   'P 1'
#
loop_
_entity.id
_entity.type
_entity.pdbx_description
1 polymer ?
#
loop_
_entity_poly.entity_id
_entity_poly.type
_entity_poly.pdbx_seq_one_letter_code
_entity_poly.pdbx_strand_id
1 'polypeptide(L)'
;MNPGKLPMRPQSRPVCQLCDYILRQPGSRRAFRFTSAVKAPATRRQTAPSSSLVNRAHVRSITTTARKAAPAAERADDESYQTSERIATLRANLAAVEARIKEIYDSPKVEPETKVLEALEGLTEIAQNAIAIRSRQPLQTKGPIRQSSAGAILSGLGSDDAEKTEKKIRSKQLGLDALPSPSYLSKLAEDLIKHEKVFLSPNVLALYIHLQRLLARPKTIPEALYLYANKPVPVEGSSPPKFSRPSPKAAKQAIPADLADEALTAAIDAKDLALALDVVDHTYRAPAWRRHRMVTKLGLPGVIAGMTPLALYMIAQELSIYSGFIDPWTFKLYAFAGLSTYVMCTGTLGFVALTTYNDHHDRVVWRPGVPLLDRYLREDERAALDRIACAWGFKEEWRRGDEEGEEWEGLRQWILLRGMVLDKPDLMPGQFSAFTPTMSADAAPISFTRFSKALEDLSVESLYAKYSELTNQLMHLESSNQQLEEFAREHDDKDCYEALLENKQVIKRFEERKEAIKHEVQDVRGLPWRPKEDEGKTNGSAPAATNGAAREEGTNGTAAQEEGDDGVYL
;
A
#
# COMPACT_ATOMS: atom_id res chain seq x y z
N MET A 1 -45.23 -32.89 -27.00
CA MET A 1 -45.66 -32.15 -25.80
C MET A 1 -45.15 -32.88 -24.57
N ASN A 2 -44.39 -32.20 -23.70
CA ASN A 2 -44.03 -32.64 -22.35
C ASN A 2 -43.54 -31.40 -21.59
N PRO A 3 -44.21 -30.93 -20.52
CA PRO A 3 -43.76 -29.75 -19.78
C PRO A 3 -42.63 -30.11 -18.79
N GLY A 4 -41.46 -29.52 -18.99
CA GLY A 4 -40.32 -29.65 -18.07
C GLY A 4 -40.54 -28.92 -16.75
N LYS A 5 -40.07 -29.51 -15.64
CA LYS A 5 -40.21 -28.95 -14.28
C LYS A 5 -39.27 -27.77 -14.06
N LEU A 6 -39.79 -26.65 -13.55
CA LEU A 6 -38.99 -25.53 -13.03
C LEU A 6 -38.55 -25.83 -11.57
N PRO A 7 -37.36 -25.35 -11.14
CA PRO A 7 -36.91 -25.50 -9.76
C PRO A 7 -37.70 -24.58 -8.80
N MET A 8 -38.10 -25.10 -7.64
CA MET A 8 -38.80 -24.32 -6.62
C MET A 8 -37.86 -23.33 -5.90
N ARG A 9 -38.35 -22.11 -5.68
CA ARG A 9 -37.73 -21.10 -4.82
C ARG A 9 -37.90 -21.50 -3.35
N PRO A 10 -36.84 -21.53 -2.52
CA PRO A 10 -37.00 -21.82 -1.09
C PRO A 10 -37.78 -20.70 -0.39
N GLN A 11 -38.64 -21.08 0.55
CA GLN A 11 -39.40 -20.12 1.36
C GLN A 11 -38.48 -19.35 2.32
N SER A 12 -38.81 -18.07 2.56
CA SER A 12 -38.15 -17.23 3.56
C SER A 12 -38.39 -17.78 4.97
N ARG A 13 -37.30 -18.04 5.71
CA ARG A 13 -37.37 -18.42 7.13
C ARG A 13 -37.96 -17.25 7.94
N PRO A 14 -38.76 -17.50 8.99
CA PRO A 14 -39.30 -16.44 9.83
C PRO A 14 -38.17 -15.71 10.57
N VAL A 15 -38.22 -14.38 10.52
CA VAL A 15 -37.28 -13.47 11.19
C VAL A 15 -37.50 -13.52 12.71
N CYS A 16 -36.44 -13.33 13.49
CA CYS A 16 -36.51 -13.43 14.95
C CYS A 16 -37.44 -12.33 15.54
N GLN A 17 -38.19 -12.63 16.61
CA GLN A 17 -39.11 -11.65 17.21
C GLN A 17 -38.40 -10.37 17.69
N LEU A 18 -37.15 -10.49 18.17
CA LEU A 18 -36.30 -9.34 18.53
C LEU A 18 -35.93 -8.46 17.32
N CYS A 19 -35.77 -9.09 16.16
CA CYS A 19 -35.40 -8.47 14.90
C CYS A 19 -36.61 -7.70 14.30
N ASP A 20 -37.81 -8.28 14.35
CA ASP A 20 -39.05 -7.62 13.95
C ASP A 20 -39.43 -6.48 14.91
N TYR A 21 -39.07 -6.58 16.20
CA TYR A 21 -39.23 -5.48 17.16
C TYR A 21 -38.34 -4.27 16.84
N ILE A 22 -37.07 -4.49 16.46
CA ILE A 22 -36.15 -3.41 16.07
C ILE A 22 -36.63 -2.72 14.78
N LEU A 23 -37.07 -3.49 13.78
CA LEU A 23 -37.58 -2.95 12.51
C LEU A 23 -38.89 -2.16 12.63
N ARG A 24 -39.68 -2.40 13.69
CA ARG A 24 -40.94 -1.68 13.95
C ARG A 24 -40.78 -0.37 14.72
N GLN A 25 -39.58 0.01 15.15
CA GLN A 25 -39.39 1.30 15.83
C GLN A 25 -39.46 2.47 14.85
N PRO A 26 -40.39 3.44 15.01
CA PRO A 26 -40.46 4.60 14.13
C PRO A 26 -39.28 5.53 14.41
N GLY A 27 -38.35 5.63 13.46
CA GLY A 27 -37.13 6.45 13.59
C GLY A 27 -37.42 7.92 13.83
N SER A 28 -37.27 8.39 15.07
CA SER A 28 -37.43 9.81 15.39
C SER A 28 -36.29 10.63 14.77
N ARG A 29 -36.61 11.55 13.86
CA ARG A 29 -35.64 12.51 13.32
C ARG A 29 -35.17 13.47 14.41
N ARG A 30 -34.01 13.21 15.04
CA ARG A 30 -33.30 14.23 15.83
C ARG A 30 -32.43 15.08 14.90
N ALA A 31 -32.97 16.26 14.53
CA ALA A 31 -32.15 17.33 13.99
C ALA A 31 -31.32 17.94 15.13
N PHE A 32 -29.99 17.76 15.09
CA PHE A 32 -29.10 18.51 15.97
C PHE A 32 -28.92 19.93 15.44
N ARG A 33 -29.36 20.90 16.24
CA ARG A 33 -29.09 22.33 15.99
C ARG A 33 -27.69 22.65 16.47
N PHE A 34 -26.90 23.33 15.65
CA PHE A 34 -25.64 23.94 16.07
C PHE A 34 -25.91 25.08 17.08
N THR A 35 -25.16 25.10 18.18
CA THR A 35 -25.00 26.28 19.04
C THR A 35 -23.51 26.52 19.27
N SER A 36 -23.07 27.74 19.03
CA SER A 36 -21.69 28.20 19.11
C SER A 36 -21.38 28.89 20.45
N ALA A 37 -20.10 29.30 20.63
CA ALA A 37 -19.47 29.83 21.84
C ALA A 37 -19.06 28.73 22.86
N VAL A 38 -17.92 28.81 23.55
CA VAL A 38 -17.19 30.01 24.03
C VAL A 38 -15.66 29.99 23.77
N LYS A 39 -15.12 31.21 23.67
CA LYS A 39 -13.71 31.65 23.58
C LYS A 39 -12.67 30.82 24.36
N ALA A 40 -11.48 30.68 23.76
CA ALA A 40 -10.19 30.48 24.45
C ALA A 40 -9.27 31.71 24.23
N PRO A 41 -8.42 32.10 25.20
CA PRO A 41 -7.60 33.32 25.14
C PRO A 41 -6.26 33.12 24.40
N ALA A 42 -5.84 34.14 23.66
CA ALA A 42 -4.53 34.14 22.98
C ALA A 42 -3.44 34.76 23.86
N THR A 43 -2.56 33.94 24.46
CA THR A 43 -1.37 34.41 25.16
C THR A 43 -0.18 34.56 24.21
N ARG A 44 0.11 35.81 23.87
CA ARG A 44 1.24 36.26 23.04
C ARG A 44 2.59 35.93 23.70
N ARG A 45 3.31 34.92 23.21
CA ARG A 45 4.72 34.68 23.60
C ARG A 45 5.63 35.61 22.80
N GLN A 46 6.40 36.44 23.49
CA GLN A 46 7.43 37.30 22.90
C GLN A 46 8.76 36.54 22.87
N THR A 47 9.49 36.60 21.76
CA THR A 47 10.89 36.17 21.67
C THR A 47 11.78 37.38 21.44
N ALA A 48 12.83 37.51 22.24
CA ALA A 48 13.78 38.62 22.15
C ALA A 48 14.76 38.44 20.98
N PRO A 49 15.32 39.51 20.41
CA PRO A 49 16.32 39.43 19.37
C PRO A 49 17.74 39.28 19.97
N SER A 50 18.48 38.25 19.56
CA SER A 50 19.93 38.16 19.78
C SER A 50 20.68 38.63 18.53
N SER A 51 21.71 39.44 18.74
CA SER A 51 22.51 40.09 17.70
C SER A 51 23.77 39.31 17.34
N SER A 52 24.05 39.11 16.05
CA SER A 52 25.43 38.92 15.56
C SER A 52 25.60 39.24 14.05
N LEU A 53 26.15 40.43 13.81
CA LEU A 53 27.21 40.73 12.84
C LEU A 53 27.24 39.96 11.49
N VAL A 54 26.85 40.66 10.41
CA VAL A 54 27.33 40.39 9.04
C VAL A 54 27.94 41.67 8.45
N ASN A 55 29.07 41.52 7.74
CA ASN A 55 29.95 42.63 7.35
C ASN A 55 29.31 43.67 6.41
N ARG A 56 29.59 44.95 6.69
CA ARG A 56 29.39 46.06 5.75
C ARG A 56 30.44 46.01 4.64
N ALA A 57 30.00 45.92 3.39
CA ALA A 57 30.76 46.40 2.24
C ALA A 57 30.14 47.72 1.75
N HIS A 58 30.92 48.80 1.76
CA HIS A 58 30.47 50.09 1.24
C HIS A 58 30.52 50.10 -0.29
N VAL A 59 29.38 50.31 -0.94
CA VAL A 59 29.32 50.76 -2.34
C VAL A 59 28.69 52.15 -2.36
N ARG A 60 29.37 53.10 -3.01
CA ARG A 60 28.98 54.51 -3.06
C ARG A 60 27.71 54.66 -3.91
N SER A 61 26.66 55.27 -3.34
CA SER A 61 25.51 55.73 -4.09
C SER A 61 25.89 56.97 -4.92
N ILE A 62 25.93 56.84 -6.25
CA ILE A 62 25.91 57.99 -7.14
C ILE A 62 24.45 58.40 -7.30
N THR A 63 24.11 59.60 -6.81
CA THR A 63 22.80 60.21 -7.03
C THR A 63 22.70 60.76 -8.45
N THR A 64 21.95 60.09 -9.32
CA THR A 64 21.48 60.68 -10.58
C THR A 64 19.96 60.57 -10.69
N THR A 65 19.33 61.74 -10.77
CA THR A 65 17.99 62.02 -11.34
C THR A 65 16.81 61.16 -10.88
N ALA A 66 15.93 61.78 -10.08
CA ALA A 66 14.63 61.25 -9.75
C ALA A 66 13.79 60.93 -11.01
N ARG A 67 13.45 59.64 -11.20
CA ARG A 67 12.23 59.27 -11.91
C ARG A 67 11.10 59.21 -10.91
N LYS A 68 9.98 59.87 -11.25
CA LYS A 68 8.72 59.82 -10.48
C LYS A 68 8.41 58.37 -10.09
N ALA A 69 8.09 58.16 -8.82
CA ALA A 69 7.38 56.95 -8.43
C ALA A 69 6.00 57.00 -9.09
N ALA A 70 5.81 56.19 -10.13
CA ALA A 70 4.48 55.89 -10.68
C ALA A 70 3.58 55.41 -9.53
N PRO A 71 2.35 55.93 -9.40
CA PRO A 71 1.46 55.59 -8.30
C PRO A 71 1.16 54.09 -8.29
N ALA A 72 0.93 53.53 -7.10
CA ALA A 72 0.68 52.10 -6.94
C ALA A 72 -0.55 51.57 -7.71
N ALA A 73 -1.44 52.48 -8.16
CA ALA A 73 -2.57 52.17 -9.03
C ALA A 73 -2.13 51.66 -10.43
N GLU A 74 -1.17 52.32 -11.07
CA GLU A 74 -0.76 51.98 -12.45
C GLU A 74 -0.18 50.56 -12.54
N ARG A 75 0.58 50.11 -11.53
CA ARG A 75 1.10 48.72 -11.46
C ARG A 75 0.00 47.68 -11.24
N ALA A 76 -1.06 48.03 -10.51
CA ALA A 76 -2.19 47.11 -10.28
C ALA A 76 -3.03 46.96 -11.54
N ASP A 77 -3.21 48.04 -12.29
CA ASP A 77 -3.86 48.01 -13.60
C ASP A 77 -3.03 47.18 -14.60
N ASP A 78 -1.72 47.40 -14.71
CA ASP A 78 -0.84 46.65 -15.62
C ASP A 78 -0.86 45.13 -15.35
N GLU A 79 -0.80 44.69 -14.08
CA GLU A 79 -0.94 43.27 -13.70
C GLU A 79 -2.35 42.72 -14.04
N SER A 80 -3.40 43.53 -13.90
CA SER A 80 -4.77 43.15 -14.30
C SER A 80 -4.91 43.02 -15.82
N TYR A 81 -4.29 43.90 -16.61
CA TYR A 81 -4.28 43.79 -18.06
C TYR A 81 -3.48 42.56 -18.52
N GLN A 82 -2.26 42.35 -18.00
CA GLN A 82 -1.44 41.16 -18.33
C GLN A 82 -2.14 39.85 -17.96
N THR A 83 -2.82 39.77 -16.81
CA THR A 83 -3.60 38.58 -16.45
C THR A 83 -4.81 38.39 -17.36
N SER A 84 -5.52 39.45 -17.73
CA SER A 84 -6.64 39.36 -18.69
C SER A 84 -6.20 38.90 -20.09
N GLU A 85 -5.02 39.32 -20.55
CA GLU A 85 -4.42 38.90 -21.81
C GLU A 85 -4.01 37.42 -21.75
N ARG A 86 -3.35 36.98 -20.67
CA ARG A 86 -3.04 35.55 -20.42
C ARG A 86 -4.30 34.68 -20.38
N ILE A 87 -5.41 35.18 -19.85
CA ILE A 87 -6.71 34.46 -19.87
C ILE A 87 -7.25 34.37 -21.31
N ALA A 88 -7.10 35.41 -22.12
CA ALA A 88 -7.51 35.40 -23.52
C ALA A 88 -6.68 34.43 -24.36
N THR A 89 -5.35 34.40 -24.20
CA THR A 89 -4.47 33.45 -24.91
C THR A 89 -4.74 32.01 -24.49
N LEU A 90 -4.97 31.72 -23.20
CA LEU A 90 -5.36 30.38 -22.76
C LEU A 90 -6.69 29.92 -23.33
N ARG A 91 -7.68 30.81 -23.51
CA ARG A 91 -8.94 30.49 -24.18
C ARG A 91 -8.75 30.19 -25.66
N ALA A 92 -7.87 30.93 -26.35
CA ALA A 92 -7.53 30.64 -27.74
C ALA A 92 -6.82 29.28 -27.87
N ASN A 93 -5.89 28.97 -26.98
CA ASN A 93 -5.20 27.68 -26.93
C ASN A 93 -6.18 26.53 -26.65
N LEU A 94 -7.14 26.72 -25.72
CA LEU A 94 -8.20 25.74 -25.45
C LEU A 94 -9.06 25.49 -26.69
N ALA A 95 -9.51 26.56 -27.37
CA ALA A 95 -10.28 26.43 -28.61
C ALA A 95 -9.49 25.71 -29.72
N ALA A 96 -8.17 25.91 -29.79
CA ALA A 96 -7.30 25.18 -30.72
C ALA A 96 -7.16 23.69 -30.35
N VAL A 97 -7.06 23.35 -29.05
CA VAL A 97 -7.05 21.95 -28.59
C VAL A 97 -8.41 21.27 -28.83
N GLU A 98 -9.53 21.96 -28.57
CA GLU A 98 -10.85 21.46 -28.93
C GLU A 98 -10.99 21.21 -30.44
N ALA A 99 -10.42 22.06 -31.29
CA ALA A 99 -10.41 21.86 -32.73
C ALA A 99 -9.62 20.62 -33.14
N ARG A 100 -8.44 20.38 -32.54
CA ARG A 100 -7.65 19.14 -32.73
C ARG A 100 -8.43 17.89 -32.30
N ILE A 101 -9.19 17.97 -31.21
CA ILE A 101 -10.00 16.84 -30.72
C ILE A 101 -11.18 16.57 -31.66
N LYS A 102 -11.83 17.62 -32.17
CA LYS A 102 -12.88 17.49 -33.21
C LYS A 102 -12.29 16.90 -34.50
N GLU A 103 -11.08 17.29 -34.91
CA GLU A 103 -10.38 16.67 -36.05
C GLU A 103 -10.20 15.15 -35.87
N ILE A 104 -9.84 14.68 -34.66
CA ILE A 104 -9.72 13.24 -34.34
C ILE A 104 -11.08 12.52 -34.36
N TYR A 105 -12.17 13.21 -34.05
CA TYR A 105 -13.52 12.65 -34.11
C TYR A 105 -14.07 12.61 -35.54
N ASP A 106 -13.84 13.67 -36.32
CA ASP A 106 -14.36 13.83 -37.69
C ASP A 106 -13.52 13.07 -38.72
N SER A 107 -12.26 12.72 -38.44
CA SER A 107 -11.40 12.02 -39.39
C SER A 107 -11.95 10.63 -39.78
N PRO A 108 -11.93 10.26 -41.08
CA PRO A 108 -12.37 8.94 -41.54
C PRO A 108 -11.31 7.84 -41.33
N LYS A 109 -10.13 8.20 -40.82
CA LYS A 109 -8.94 7.38 -40.64
C LYS A 109 -8.59 7.32 -39.15
N VAL A 110 -8.10 6.18 -38.68
CA VAL A 110 -7.48 6.11 -37.35
C VAL A 110 -6.20 6.95 -37.36
N GLU A 111 -6.23 8.08 -36.63
CA GLU A 111 -5.07 8.97 -36.45
C GLU A 111 -3.97 8.31 -35.60
N PRO A 112 -2.69 8.66 -35.81
CA PRO A 112 -1.58 8.12 -35.03
C PRO A 112 -1.61 8.62 -33.58
N GLU A 113 -0.98 7.84 -32.68
CA GLU A 113 -0.88 8.15 -31.23
C GLU A 113 -0.38 9.57 -30.95
N THR A 114 0.52 10.10 -31.77
CA THR A 114 1.12 11.44 -31.60
C THR A 114 0.10 12.56 -31.52
N LYS A 115 -0.96 12.56 -32.35
CA LYS A 115 -2.02 13.59 -32.30
C LYS A 115 -2.82 13.54 -30.99
N VAL A 116 -3.00 12.35 -30.42
CA VAL A 116 -3.70 12.15 -29.15
C VAL A 116 -2.84 12.64 -27.98
N LEU A 117 -1.53 12.34 -28.01
CA LEU A 117 -0.57 12.84 -27.05
C LEU A 117 -0.50 14.37 -27.07
N GLU A 118 -0.31 14.99 -28.25
CA GLU A 118 -0.30 16.45 -28.39
C GLU A 118 -1.58 17.13 -27.88
N ALA A 119 -2.75 16.49 -28.05
CA ALA A 119 -4.01 17.01 -27.53
C ALA A 119 -4.05 16.95 -25.98
N LEU A 120 -3.60 15.85 -25.38
CA LEU A 120 -3.53 15.70 -23.92
C LEU A 120 -2.45 16.59 -23.29
N GLU A 121 -1.29 16.75 -23.93
CA GLU A 121 -0.23 17.69 -23.52
C GLU A 121 -0.73 19.13 -23.57
N GLY A 122 -1.44 19.52 -24.63
CA GLY A 122 -2.12 20.82 -24.69
C GLY A 122 -3.08 21.04 -23.51
N LEU A 123 -3.82 20.01 -23.09
CA LEU A 123 -4.70 20.10 -21.91
C LEU A 123 -3.94 20.18 -20.59
N THR A 124 -2.82 19.46 -20.42
CA THR A 124 -2.00 19.55 -19.18
C THR A 124 -1.34 20.92 -19.08
N GLU A 125 -0.81 21.47 -20.18
CA GLU A 125 -0.28 22.84 -20.21
C GLU A 125 -1.35 23.88 -19.86
N ILE A 126 -2.56 23.77 -20.46
CA ILE A 126 -3.68 24.67 -20.13
C ILE A 126 -4.08 24.53 -18.65
N ALA A 127 -4.09 23.32 -18.10
CA ALA A 127 -4.38 23.08 -16.69
C ALA A 127 -3.31 23.72 -15.77
N GLN A 128 -2.02 23.50 -16.04
CA GLN A 128 -0.91 24.09 -15.29
C GLN A 128 -0.96 25.63 -15.34
N ASN A 129 -1.16 26.20 -16.52
CA ASN A 129 -1.28 27.65 -16.70
C ASN A 129 -2.50 28.23 -15.97
N ALA A 130 -3.65 27.54 -16.01
CA ALA A 130 -4.84 27.95 -15.27
C ALA A 130 -4.66 27.85 -13.74
N ILE A 131 -3.90 26.86 -13.26
CA ILE A 131 -3.53 26.74 -11.84
C ILE A 131 -2.57 27.86 -11.44
N ALA A 132 -1.53 28.15 -12.24
CA ALA A 132 -0.58 29.23 -11.97
C ALA A 132 -1.24 30.62 -11.86
N ILE A 133 -2.18 30.93 -12.77
CA ILE A 133 -2.96 32.19 -12.71
C ILE A 133 -3.83 32.23 -11.45
N ARG A 134 -4.48 31.12 -11.06
CA ARG A 134 -5.29 31.04 -9.82
C ARG A 134 -4.45 31.18 -8.56
N SER A 135 -3.29 30.52 -8.50
CA SER A 135 -2.38 30.53 -7.36
C SER A 135 -1.50 31.78 -7.29
N ARG A 136 -1.57 32.66 -8.30
CA ARG A 136 -0.68 33.82 -8.51
C ARG A 136 0.80 33.45 -8.54
N GLN A 137 1.13 32.22 -8.91
CA GLN A 137 2.51 31.77 -9.03
C GLN A 137 3.10 32.27 -10.36
N PRO A 138 4.35 32.78 -10.37
CA PRO A 138 5.03 33.07 -11.63
C PRO A 138 5.24 31.77 -12.40
N LEU A 139 4.91 31.76 -13.69
CA LEU A 139 5.07 30.60 -14.54
C LEU A 139 6.55 30.22 -14.65
N GLN A 140 6.84 28.93 -14.50
CA GLN A 140 8.12 28.32 -14.86
C GLN A 140 8.23 28.26 -16.38
N THR A 141 8.43 29.40 -17.04
CA THR A 141 8.73 29.41 -18.47
C THR A 141 10.06 28.71 -18.69
N LYS A 142 10.03 27.55 -19.36
CA LYS A 142 11.20 26.89 -19.95
C LYS A 142 11.73 27.74 -21.12
N GLY A 143 12.17 28.96 -20.82
CA GLY A 143 12.89 29.77 -21.78
C GLY A 143 14.24 29.09 -22.06
N PRO A 144 14.72 29.09 -23.31
CA PRO A 144 16.13 28.79 -23.54
C PRO A 144 16.97 29.76 -22.71
N ILE A 145 18.05 29.28 -22.11
CA ILE A 145 18.95 30.09 -21.28
C ILE A 145 19.62 31.14 -22.18
N ARG A 146 18.94 32.27 -22.39
CA ARG A 146 19.51 33.44 -23.04
C ARG A 146 20.49 34.08 -22.05
N GLN A 147 21.76 33.90 -22.37
CA GLN A 147 22.86 34.46 -21.61
C GLN A 147 22.70 35.98 -21.47
N SER A 148 22.92 36.45 -20.24
CA SER A 148 23.28 37.82 -19.89
C SER A 148 22.23 38.93 -20.05
N SER A 149 21.98 39.63 -18.95
CA SER A 149 21.14 40.83 -18.81
C SER A 149 21.49 42.01 -19.73
N ALA A 150 22.67 42.01 -20.36
CA ALA A 150 23.09 43.03 -21.32
C ALA A 150 22.24 43.03 -22.62
N GLY A 151 21.75 41.86 -23.07
CA GLY A 151 20.97 41.77 -24.31
C GLY A 151 19.61 42.47 -24.26
N ALA A 152 18.99 42.51 -23.07
CA ALA A 152 17.71 43.19 -22.86
C ALA A 152 17.82 44.72 -22.92
N ILE A 153 18.98 45.28 -22.56
CA ILE A 153 19.22 46.73 -22.56
C ILE A 153 19.46 47.24 -23.97
N LEU A 154 20.24 46.51 -24.78
CA LEU A 154 20.52 46.88 -26.18
C LEU A 154 19.28 46.78 -27.07
N SER A 155 18.39 45.82 -26.82
CA SER A 155 17.15 45.67 -27.59
C SER A 155 16.10 46.75 -27.28
N GLY A 156 16.30 47.58 -26.25
CA GLY A 156 15.41 48.69 -25.87
C GLY A 156 15.85 50.07 -26.35
N LEU A 157 16.88 50.15 -27.20
CA LEU A 157 17.55 51.40 -27.61
C LEU A 157 17.56 51.61 -29.14
N GLY A 158 16.71 50.90 -29.88
CA GLY A 158 16.75 50.86 -31.35
C GLY A 158 15.40 50.69 -32.03
N SER A 159 14.41 51.55 -31.73
CA SER A 159 13.23 51.79 -32.58
C SER A 159 12.42 53.01 -32.11
N ASP A 160 12.89 54.21 -32.44
CA ASP A 160 11.98 55.33 -32.66
C ASP A 160 11.55 55.33 -34.15
N ASP A 161 10.48 56.07 -34.48
CA ASP A 161 9.86 56.22 -35.81
C ASP A 161 9.03 55.04 -36.37
N ALA A 162 7.85 54.82 -35.78
CA ALA A 162 6.63 54.45 -36.52
C ALA A 162 5.34 54.67 -35.69
N GLU A 163 4.81 55.90 -35.65
CA GLU A 163 3.45 56.11 -35.12
C GLU A 163 2.41 55.42 -36.04
N LYS A 164 1.86 54.28 -35.59
CA LYS A 164 0.59 53.76 -36.09
C LYS A 164 -0.48 53.93 -35.01
N THR A 165 -1.47 54.76 -35.32
CA THR A 165 -2.56 55.12 -34.43
C THR A 165 -3.58 53.98 -34.29
N GLU A 166 -3.22 52.92 -33.57
CA GLU A 166 -4.18 51.87 -33.23
C GLU A 166 -5.18 52.38 -32.19
N LYS A 167 -6.46 52.42 -32.58
CA LYS A 167 -7.55 52.80 -31.69
C LYS A 167 -7.61 51.80 -30.54
N LYS A 168 -7.25 52.25 -29.33
CA LYS A 168 -7.27 51.47 -28.10
C LYS A 168 -8.71 51.04 -27.74
N ILE A 169 -9.20 49.97 -28.37
CA ILE A 169 -10.44 49.30 -28.01
C ILE A 169 -10.27 48.86 -26.57
N ARG A 170 -11.11 49.37 -25.66
CA ARG A 170 -11.15 48.93 -24.26
C ARG A 170 -11.61 47.47 -24.23
N SER A 171 -10.67 46.54 -24.26
CA SER A 171 -10.92 45.13 -23.96
C SER A 171 -11.55 45.05 -22.57
N LYS A 172 -12.69 44.36 -22.47
CA LYS A 172 -13.34 44.13 -21.18
C LYS A 172 -12.38 43.30 -20.32
N GLN A 173 -12.00 43.79 -19.14
CA GLN A 173 -11.20 43.04 -18.18
C GLN A 173 -11.91 41.70 -17.89
N LEU A 174 -11.27 40.60 -18.30
CA LEU A 174 -11.75 39.24 -18.07
C LEU A 174 -11.41 38.86 -16.63
N GLY A 175 -12.44 38.75 -15.78
CA GLY A 175 -12.30 38.29 -14.40
C GLY A 175 -11.87 36.83 -14.29
N LEU A 176 -11.51 36.39 -13.07
CA LEU A 176 -11.02 35.02 -12.81
C LEU A 176 -12.06 33.93 -13.15
N ASP A 177 -13.34 34.26 -13.18
CA ASP A 177 -14.43 33.37 -13.61
C ASP A 177 -14.36 33.01 -15.10
N ALA A 178 -13.54 33.71 -15.87
CA ALA A 178 -13.31 33.43 -17.28
C ALA A 178 -12.37 32.23 -17.53
N LEU A 179 -11.64 31.75 -16.52
CA LEU A 179 -10.72 30.60 -16.68
C LEU A 179 -11.46 29.27 -16.89
N PRO A 180 -10.88 28.32 -17.66
CA PRO A 180 -11.49 27.01 -17.87
C PRO A 180 -11.67 26.26 -16.55
N SER A 181 -12.88 25.77 -16.29
CA SER A 181 -13.16 25.03 -15.05
C SER A 181 -12.41 23.67 -15.05
N PRO A 182 -11.82 23.23 -13.92
CA PRO A 182 -11.19 21.91 -13.83
C PRO A 182 -12.15 20.76 -14.20
N SER A 183 -13.44 20.93 -13.90
CA SER A 183 -14.52 20.03 -14.33
C SER A 183 -14.63 19.87 -15.84
N TYR A 184 -14.42 20.95 -16.61
CA TYR A 184 -14.57 20.91 -18.06
C TYR A 184 -13.39 20.20 -18.71
N LEU A 185 -12.16 20.52 -18.29
CA LEU A 185 -10.94 19.87 -18.79
C LEU A 185 -10.92 18.36 -18.45
N SER A 186 -11.34 17.99 -17.24
CA SER A 186 -11.43 16.59 -16.80
C SER A 186 -12.43 15.78 -17.64
N LYS A 187 -13.63 16.33 -17.92
CA LYS A 187 -14.64 15.71 -18.78
C LYS A 187 -14.20 15.61 -20.24
N LEU A 188 -13.59 16.67 -20.78
CA LEU A 188 -13.10 16.70 -22.15
C LEU A 188 -12.01 15.62 -22.37
N ALA A 189 -11.12 15.42 -21.40
CA ALA A 189 -10.15 14.33 -21.42
C ALA A 189 -10.78 12.93 -21.24
N GLU A 190 -11.84 12.82 -20.44
CA GLU A 190 -12.63 11.60 -20.26
C GLU A 190 -13.35 11.19 -21.55
N ASP A 191 -14.02 12.13 -22.23
CA ASP A 191 -14.69 11.94 -23.52
C ASP A 191 -13.70 11.48 -24.61
N LEU A 192 -12.49 12.09 -24.64
CA LEU A 192 -11.40 11.70 -25.54
C LEU A 192 -11.00 10.23 -25.38
N ILE A 193 -10.83 9.77 -24.12
CA ILE A 193 -10.44 8.38 -23.83
C ILE A 193 -11.58 7.40 -24.10
N LYS A 194 -12.84 7.81 -23.91
CA LYS A 194 -14.02 6.99 -24.21
C LYS A 194 -14.24 6.79 -25.71
N HIS A 195 -13.85 7.74 -26.55
CA HIS A 195 -14.08 7.70 -28.00
C HIS A 195 -13.41 6.49 -28.70
N GLU A 196 -14.18 5.74 -29.50
CA GLU A 196 -13.76 4.44 -30.06
C GLU A 196 -12.48 4.51 -30.92
N LYS A 197 -12.31 5.57 -31.72
CA LYS A 197 -11.16 5.73 -32.64
C LYS A 197 -9.82 6.00 -31.93
N VAL A 198 -9.83 6.33 -30.64
CA VAL A 198 -8.62 6.69 -29.90
C VAL A 198 -7.93 5.44 -29.35
N PHE A 199 -6.71 5.16 -29.80
CA PHE A 199 -5.88 4.12 -29.19
C PHE A 199 -5.40 4.59 -27.80
N LEU A 200 -5.57 3.73 -26.78
CA LEU A 200 -5.15 4.02 -25.42
C LEU A 200 -3.82 3.30 -25.14
N SER A 201 -2.72 4.00 -25.40
CA SER A 201 -1.37 3.53 -25.08
C SER A 201 -1.01 3.75 -23.60
N PRO A 202 0.07 3.14 -23.08
CA PRO A 202 0.59 3.46 -21.75
C PRO A 202 0.96 4.94 -21.58
N ASN A 203 1.46 5.60 -22.63
CA ASN A 203 1.86 7.01 -22.59
C ASN A 203 0.64 7.94 -22.49
N VAL A 204 -0.40 7.66 -23.29
CA VAL A 204 -1.70 8.35 -23.24
C VAL A 204 -2.32 8.22 -21.84
N LEU A 205 -2.26 7.01 -21.25
CA LEU A 205 -2.74 6.74 -19.90
C LEU A 205 -1.93 7.49 -18.83
N ALA A 206 -0.60 7.55 -18.95
CA ALA A 206 0.28 8.29 -18.04
C ALA A 206 -0.05 9.79 -18.01
N LEU A 207 -0.13 10.43 -19.19
CA LEU A 207 -0.50 11.84 -19.31
C LEU A 207 -1.91 12.10 -18.74
N TYR A 208 -2.84 11.18 -18.92
CA TYR A 208 -4.19 11.30 -18.36
C TYR A 208 -4.21 11.19 -16.82
N ILE A 209 -3.49 10.23 -16.23
CA ILE A 209 -3.37 10.11 -14.77
C ILE A 209 -2.72 11.37 -14.19
N HIS A 210 -1.65 11.86 -14.82
CA HIS A 210 -1.02 13.12 -14.46
C HIS A 210 -1.98 14.32 -14.55
N LEU A 211 -2.76 14.42 -15.64
CA LEU A 211 -3.80 15.44 -15.82
C LEU A 211 -4.85 15.40 -14.71
N GLN A 212 -5.40 14.22 -14.39
CA GLN A 212 -6.44 14.10 -13.37
C GLN A 212 -5.90 14.35 -11.95
N ARG A 213 -4.62 14.03 -11.70
CA ARG A 213 -3.91 14.41 -10.47
C ARG A 213 -3.74 15.93 -10.36
N LEU A 214 -3.30 16.61 -11.42
CA LEU A 214 -3.20 18.07 -11.47
C LEU A 214 -4.55 18.78 -11.28
N LEU A 215 -5.64 18.20 -11.81
CA LEU A 215 -6.99 18.72 -11.65
C LEU A 215 -7.65 18.35 -10.31
N ALA A 216 -6.97 17.59 -9.45
CA ALA A 216 -7.47 17.03 -8.19
C ALA A 216 -8.81 16.27 -8.33
N ARG A 217 -8.94 15.48 -9.41
CA ARG A 217 -10.16 14.72 -9.75
C ARG A 217 -9.88 13.27 -10.15
N PRO A 218 -9.38 12.43 -9.23
CA PRO A 218 -8.99 11.05 -9.58
C PRO A 218 -10.18 10.10 -9.80
N LYS A 219 -11.44 10.53 -9.60
CA LYS A 219 -12.64 9.66 -9.72
C LYS A 219 -12.83 8.99 -11.07
N THR A 220 -12.24 9.54 -12.13
CA THR A 220 -12.30 9.00 -13.50
C THR A 220 -11.12 8.08 -13.84
N ILE A 221 -10.15 7.90 -12.93
CA ILE A 221 -8.98 7.06 -13.15
C ILE A 221 -9.34 5.57 -13.22
N PRO A 222 -10.14 4.97 -12.31
CA PRO A 222 -10.53 3.56 -12.40
C PRO A 222 -11.24 3.21 -13.72
N GLU A 223 -12.07 4.12 -14.23
CA GLU A 223 -12.74 3.93 -15.51
C GLU A 223 -11.74 3.92 -16.68
N ALA A 224 -10.75 4.81 -16.69
CA ALA A 224 -9.68 4.79 -17.71
C ALA A 224 -8.82 3.51 -17.64
N LEU A 225 -8.52 3.01 -16.43
CA LEU A 225 -7.81 1.74 -16.22
C LEU A 225 -8.64 0.54 -16.69
N TYR A 226 -9.95 0.54 -16.44
CA TYR A 226 -10.87 -0.48 -16.94
C TYR A 226 -11.00 -0.43 -18.48
N LEU A 227 -11.06 0.77 -19.07
CA LEU A 227 -11.06 0.97 -20.51
C LEU A 227 -9.77 0.46 -21.16
N TYR A 228 -8.60 0.68 -20.54
CA TYR A 228 -7.34 0.11 -21.04
C TYR A 228 -7.40 -1.41 -21.18
N ALA A 229 -8.02 -2.13 -20.25
CA ALA A 229 -8.13 -3.59 -20.33
C ALA A 229 -9.15 -4.08 -21.39
N ASN A 230 -10.22 -3.33 -21.65
CA ASN A 230 -11.41 -3.85 -22.36
C ASN A 230 -11.74 -3.14 -23.69
N LYS A 231 -11.15 -1.98 -23.98
CA LYS A 231 -11.48 -1.17 -25.17
C LYS A 231 -11.00 -1.87 -26.45
N PRO A 232 -11.79 -1.85 -27.55
CA PRO A 232 -11.29 -2.26 -28.86
C PRO A 232 -10.13 -1.37 -29.30
N VAL A 233 -9.03 -1.99 -29.76
CA VAL A 233 -7.85 -1.31 -30.29
C VAL A 233 -8.07 -1.00 -31.77
N PRO A 234 -8.12 0.28 -32.17
CA PRO A 234 -8.20 0.65 -33.58
C PRO A 234 -6.87 0.35 -34.28
N VAL A 235 -6.92 -0.19 -35.51
CA VAL A 235 -5.73 -0.45 -36.33
C VAL A 235 -5.35 0.82 -37.08
N GLU A 236 -4.15 1.32 -36.81
CA GLU A 236 -3.61 2.56 -37.38
C GLU A 236 -3.78 2.62 -38.90
N GLY A 237 -4.20 3.79 -39.38
CA GLY A 237 -4.28 4.08 -40.81
C GLY A 237 -5.30 3.30 -41.64
N SER A 238 -6.11 2.44 -41.03
CA SER A 238 -7.20 1.74 -41.73
C SER A 238 -8.37 2.68 -42.06
N SER A 239 -8.83 2.62 -43.32
CA SER A 239 -10.08 3.22 -43.79
C SER A 239 -10.91 2.15 -44.54
N PRO A 240 -12.12 1.80 -44.07
CA PRO A 240 -12.76 2.21 -42.82
C PRO A 240 -11.97 1.75 -41.57
N PRO A 241 -12.19 2.38 -40.40
CA PRO A 241 -11.49 2.03 -39.16
C PRO A 241 -11.76 0.57 -38.77
N LYS A 242 -10.71 -0.25 -38.74
CA LYS A 242 -10.77 -1.64 -38.30
C LYS A 242 -10.41 -1.73 -36.82
N PHE A 243 -11.21 -2.45 -36.05
CA PHE A 243 -11.03 -2.63 -34.62
C PHE A 243 -10.63 -4.06 -34.28
N SER A 244 -9.51 -4.21 -33.59
CA SER A 244 -9.11 -5.46 -32.94
C SER A 244 -9.68 -5.49 -31.53
N ARG A 245 -10.22 -6.62 -31.07
CA ARG A 245 -10.67 -6.78 -29.68
C ARG A 245 -9.56 -7.46 -28.87
N PRO A 246 -8.76 -6.73 -28.06
CA PRO A 246 -7.78 -7.38 -27.20
C PRO A 246 -8.50 -8.24 -26.17
N SER A 247 -7.88 -9.35 -25.76
CA SER A 247 -8.41 -10.10 -24.62
C SER A 247 -8.00 -9.41 -23.31
N PRO A 248 -8.91 -9.10 -22.38
CA PRO A 248 -8.58 -8.43 -21.10
C PRO A 248 -7.74 -9.30 -20.15
N LYS A 249 -7.41 -10.52 -20.55
CA LYS A 249 -6.53 -11.46 -19.86
C LYS A 249 -5.15 -11.57 -20.51
N ALA A 250 -4.81 -10.77 -21.53
CA ALA A 250 -3.51 -10.82 -22.19
C ALA A 250 -2.43 -10.13 -21.32
N ALA A 251 -1.25 -10.72 -21.22
CA ALA A 251 -0.11 -10.11 -20.51
C ALA A 251 0.32 -8.76 -21.12
N LYS A 252 0.11 -8.57 -22.43
CA LYS A 252 0.35 -7.29 -23.13
C LYS A 252 -0.58 -6.15 -22.68
N GLN A 253 -1.73 -6.48 -22.08
CA GLN A 253 -2.71 -5.51 -21.58
C GLN A 253 -2.54 -5.25 -20.07
N ALA A 254 -1.42 -5.66 -19.49
CA ALA A 254 -1.09 -5.29 -18.11
C ALA A 254 -0.71 -3.81 -18.05
N ILE A 255 -1.26 -3.10 -17.08
CA ILE A 255 -0.91 -1.69 -16.79
C ILE A 255 0.47 -1.70 -16.13
N PRO A 256 1.45 -0.87 -16.56
CA PRO A 256 2.75 -0.77 -15.92
C PRO A 256 2.67 -0.43 -14.42
N ALA A 257 3.60 -0.94 -13.62
CA ALA A 257 3.64 -0.71 -12.16
C ALA A 257 3.68 0.78 -11.82
N ASP A 258 4.56 1.53 -12.50
CA ASP A 258 4.76 2.97 -12.26
C ASP A 258 3.45 3.77 -12.42
N LEU A 259 2.62 3.42 -13.41
CA LEU A 259 1.33 4.06 -13.66
C LEU A 259 0.26 3.65 -12.63
N ALA A 260 0.31 2.42 -12.14
CA ALA A 260 -0.54 1.97 -11.04
C ALA A 260 -0.15 2.69 -9.73
N ASP A 261 1.14 2.93 -9.48
CA ASP A 261 1.64 3.69 -8.35
C ASP A 261 1.29 5.18 -8.42
N GLU A 262 1.35 5.79 -9.61
CA GLU A 262 0.86 7.15 -9.83
C GLU A 262 -0.66 7.27 -9.65
N ALA A 263 -1.44 6.29 -10.12
CA ALA A 263 -2.88 6.23 -9.91
C ALA A 263 -3.25 6.08 -8.42
N LEU A 264 -2.54 5.21 -7.68
CA LEU A 264 -2.74 5.03 -6.24
C LEU A 264 -2.36 6.27 -5.45
N THR A 265 -1.22 6.91 -5.76
CA THR A 265 -0.84 8.17 -5.10
C THR A 265 -1.83 9.29 -5.39
N ALA A 266 -2.40 9.38 -6.60
CA ALA A 266 -3.48 10.33 -6.90
C ALA A 266 -4.77 10.06 -6.09
N ALA A 267 -5.11 8.79 -5.81
CA ALA A 267 -6.24 8.43 -4.96
C ALA A 267 -5.98 8.72 -3.47
N ILE A 268 -4.77 8.43 -2.98
CA ILE A 268 -4.30 8.77 -1.62
C ILE A 268 -4.30 10.29 -1.41
N ASP A 269 -3.77 11.07 -2.37
CA ASP A 269 -3.73 12.54 -2.32
C ASP A 269 -5.15 13.15 -2.19
N ALA A 270 -6.16 12.50 -2.80
CA ALA A 270 -7.56 12.90 -2.70
C ALA A 270 -8.32 12.31 -1.49
N LYS A 271 -7.71 11.39 -0.74
CA LYS A 271 -8.28 10.73 0.46
C LYS A 271 -9.62 10.02 0.21
N ASP A 272 -9.77 9.37 -0.94
CA ASP A 272 -10.95 8.56 -1.29
C ASP A 272 -10.57 7.07 -1.24
N LEU A 273 -10.97 6.36 -0.17
CA LEU A 273 -10.53 4.98 0.07
C LEU A 273 -11.11 4.02 -0.96
N ALA A 274 -12.41 4.14 -1.25
CA ALA A 274 -13.10 3.31 -2.24
C ALA A 274 -12.40 3.41 -3.59
N LEU A 275 -12.02 4.63 -3.99
CA LEU A 275 -11.27 4.87 -5.21
C LEU A 275 -9.90 4.18 -5.24
N ALA A 276 -9.14 4.21 -4.13
CA ALA A 276 -7.86 3.53 -4.05
C ALA A 276 -8.01 2.00 -4.20
N LEU A 277 -9.06 1.43 -3.59
CA LEU A 277 -9.39 0.00 -3.70
C LEU A 277 -9.82 -0.39 -5.13
N ASP A 278 -10.59 0.45 -5.83
CA ASP A 278 -10.94 0.26 -7.24
C ASP A 278 -9.72 0.32 -8.16
N VAL A 279 -8.76 1.21 -7.89
CA VAL A 279 -7.47 1.26 -8.61
C VAL A 279 -6.70 -0.06 -8.42
N VAL A 280 -6.60 -0.62 -7.21
CA VAL A 280 -5.98 -1.94 -6.98
C VAL A 280 -6.69 -3.05 -7.78
N ASP A 281 -8.03 -2.98 -7.88
CA ASP A 281 -8.82 -3.98 -8.61
C ASP A 281 -8.63 -3.95 -10.12
N HIS A 282 -8.46 -2.75 -10.70
CA HIS A 282 -8.17 -2.61 -12.12
C HIS A 282 -6.68 -2.73 -12.48
N THR A 283 -5.76 -2.64 -11.52
CA THR A 283 -4.31 -2.77 -11.73
C THR A 283 -3.79 -4.16 -11.31
N TYR A 284 -3.33 -4.32 -10.06
CA TYR A 284 -2.61 -5.51 -9.60
C TYR A 284 -3.48 -6.76 -9.51
N ARG A 285 -4.79 -6.62 -9.26
CA ARG A 285 -5.72 -7.76 -9.28
C ARG A 285 -6.09 -8.21 -10.70
N ALA A 286 -5.88 -7.36 -11.72
CA ALA A 286 -6.33 -7.65 -13.07
C ALA A 286 -5.75 -8.97 -13.59
N PRO A 287 -6.54 -9.78 -14.35
CA PRO A 287 -6.05 -11.04 -14.89
C PRO A 287 -4.90 -10.83 -15.89
N ALA A 288 -4.84 -9.68 -16.56
CA ALA A 288 -3.69 -9.25 -17.35
C ALA A 288 -2.41 -9.11 -16.51
N TRP A 289 -2.46 -8.41 -15.36
CA TRP A 289 -1.31 -8.23 -14.47
C TRP A 289 -0.78 -9.56 -13.94
N ARG A 290 -1.67 -10.44 -13.45
CA ARG A 290 -1.26 -11.78 -12.97
C ARG A 290 -0.55 -12.60 -14.06
N ARG A 291 -1.02 -12.54 -15.31
CA ARG A 291 -0.32 -13.21 -16.44
C ARG A 291 0.98 -12.52 -16.82
N HIS A 292 1.04 -11.19 -16.80
CA HIS A 292 2.27 -10.44 -17.01
C HIS A 292 3.33 -10.77 -15.96
N ARG A 293 2.96 -10.83 -14.68
CA ARG A 293 3.85 -11.26 -13.59
C ARG A 293 4.32 -12.72 -13.76
N MET A 294 3.43 -13.65 -14.13
CA MET A 294 3.85 -15.03 -14.44
C MET A 294 4.88 -15.07 -15.58
N VAL A 295 4.64 -14.38 -16.69
CA VAL A 295 5.56 -14.38 -17.84
C VAL A 295 6.90 -13.70 -17.51
N THR A 296 6.88 -12.56 -16.81
CA THR A 296 8.11 -11.79 -16.54
C THR A 296 8.93 -12.33 -15.37
N LYS A 297 8.29 -12.80 -14.30
CA LYS A 297 8.98 -13.23 -13.07
C LYS A 297 9.20 -14.74 -12.98
N LEU A 298 8.24 -15.56 -13.43
CA LEU A 298 8.39 -17.02 -13.45
C LEU A 298 8.87 -17.57 -14.80
N GLY A 299 8.72 -16.81 -15.89
CA GLY A 299 9.12 -17.25 -17.24
C GLY A 299 10.60 -17.59 -17.37
N LEU A 300 11.50 -16.67 -17.00
CA LEU A 300 12.95 -16.91 -17.12
C LEU A 300 13.43 -18.07 -16.23
N PRO A 301 13.12 -18.14 -14.91
CA PRO A 301 13.46 -19.31 -14.09
C PRO A 301 12.84 -20.61 -14.62
N GLY A 302 11.61 -20.56 -15.11
CA GLY A 302 10.92 -21.72 -15.69
C GLY A 302 11.58 -22.25 -16.96
N VAL A 303 12.05 -21.38 -17.86
CA VAL A 303 12.81 -21.78 -19.06
C VAL A 303 14.15 -22.39 -18.66
N ILE A 304 14.88 -21.78 -17.70
CA ILE A 304 16.16 -22.33 -17.20
C ILE A 304 15.94 -23.73 -16.63
N ALA A 305 14.96 -23.90 -15.73
CA ALA A 305 14.62 -25.20 -15.13
C ALA A 305 14.19 -26.24 -16.18
N GLY A 306 13.41 -25.84 -17.20
CA GLY A 306 13.01 -26.70 -18.30
C GLY A 306 14.17 -27.15 -19.21
N MET A 307 15.19 -26.30 -19.38
CA MET A 307 16.40 -26.63 -20.15
C MET A 307 17.45 -27.40 -19.33
N THR A 308 17.37 -27.37 -18.00
CA THR A 308 18.34 -28.03 -17.10
C THR A 308 18.57 -29.51 -17.42
N PRO A 309 17.57 -30.39 -17.62
CA PRO A 309 17.81 -31.80 -17.91
C PRO A 309 18.62 -32.03 -19.20
N LEU A 310 18.41 -31.21 -20.23
CA LEU A 310 19.17 -31.28 -21.48
C LEU A 310 20.63 -30.86 -21.27
N ALA A 311 20.85 -29.76 -20.52
CA ALA A 311 22.20 -29.32 -20.17
C ALA A 311 22.96 -30.37 -19.35
N LEU A 312 22.31 -30.98 -18.36
CA LEU A 312 22.91 -32.04 -17.54
C LEU A 312 23.18 -33.32 -18.34
N TYR A 313 22.33 -33.67 -19.31
CA TYR A 313 22.57 -34.81 -20.21
C TYR A 313 23.79 -34.59 -21.11
N MET A 314 24.00 -33.37 -21.60
CA MET A 314 25.19 -33.00 -22.38
C MET A 314 26.46 -33.01 -21.50
N ILE A 315 26.41 -32.47 -20.29
CA ILE A 315 27.51 -32.53 -19.32
C ILE A 315 27.87 -33.99 -18.98
N ALA A 316 26.86 -34.84 -18.74
CA ALA A 316 27.07 -36.27 -18.48
C ALA A 316 27.66 -37.01 -19.69
N GLN A 317 27.39 -36.56 -20.92
CA GLN A 317 27.98 -37.11 -22.14
C GLN A 317 29.48 -36.80 -22.23
N GLU A 318 29.90 -35.55 -22.00
CA GLU A 318 31.32 -35.19 -21.96
C GLU A 318 32.06 -35.93 -20.83
N LEU A 319 31.49 -35.98 -19.62
CA LEU A 319 32.06 -36.69 -18.48
C LEU A 319 32.26 -38.19 -18.76
N SER A 320 31.41 -38.81 -19.59
CA SER A 320 31.52 -40.25 -19.92
C SER A 320 32.80 -40.63 -20.65
N ILE A 321 33.43 -39.69 -21.37
CA ILE A 321 34.67 -39.91 -22.12
C ILE A 321 35.86 -40.12 -21.15
N TYR A 322 35.83 -39.49 -19.97
CA TYR A 322 36.91 -39.51 -18.99
C TYR A 322 36.84 -40.69 -18.00
N SER A 323 35.84 -41.57 -18.12
CA SER A 323 35.57 -42.61 -17.11
C SER A 323 36.73 -43.61 -16.92
N GLY A 324 37.34 -44.08 -18.02
CA GLY A 324 38.49 -44.98 -18.06
C GLY A 324 38.27 -46.42 -17.54
N PHE A 325 37.45 -46.60 -16.51
CA PHE A 325 37.26 -47.84 -15.76
C PHE A 325 35.83 -48.38 -15.79
N ILE A 326 34.84 -47.54 -16.12
CA ILE A 326 33.42 -47.91 -16.22
C ILE A 326 32.97 -47.71 -17.67
N ASP A 327 32.11 -48.61 -18.16
CA ASP A 327 31.47 -48.50 -19.46
C ASP A 327 30.83 -47.09 -19.65
N PRO A 328 31.11 -46.37 -20.76
CA PRO A 328 30.64 -45.00 -20.95
C PRO A 328 29.13 -44.81 -20.85
N TRP A 329 28.32 -45.80 -21.28
CA TRP A 329 26.87 -45.73 -21.16
C TRP A 329 26.42 -45.77 -19.70
N THR A 330 26.96 -46.74 -18.95
CA THR A 330 26.69 -46.91 -17.52
C THR A 330 27.16 -45.71 -16.70
N PHE A 331 28.36 -45.18 -16.99
CA PHE A 331 28.88 -43.98 -16.35
C PHE A 331 28.03 -42.75 -16.65
N LYS A 332 27.61 -42.55 -17.92
CA LYS A 332 26.74 -41.44 -18.32
C LYS A 332 25.42 -41.46 -17.54
N LEU A 333 24.81 -42.63 -17.36
CA LEU A 333 23.56 -42.77 -16.61
C LEU A 333 23.74 -42.38 -15.13
N TYR A 334 24.80 -42.85 -14.48
CA TYR A 334 25.11 -42.48 -13.08
C TYR A 334 25.47 -41.00 -12.92
N ALA A 335 26.29 -40.44 -13.83
CA ALA A 335 26.65 -39.03 -13.83
C ALA A 335 25.40 -38.13 -14.01
N PHE A 336 24.54 -38.48 -14.98
CA PHE A 336 23.27 -37.78 -15.19
C PHE A 336 22.37 -37.86 -13.97
N ALA A 337 22.16 -39.06 -13.40
CA ALA A 337 21.31 -39.26 -12.21
C ALA A 337 21.83 -38.49 -10.99
N GLY A 338 23.14 -38.50 -10.73
CA GLY A 338 23.77 -37.76 -9.64
C GLY A 338 23.62 -36.25 -9.81
N LEU A 339 23.96 -35.72 -11.00
CA LEU A 339 23.85 -34.31 -11.33
C LEU A 339 22.39 -33.82 -11.28
N SER A 340 21.45 -34.59 -11.85
CA SER A 340 20.03 -34.23 -11.85
C SER A 340 19.45 -34.23 -10.45
N THR A 341 19.81 -35.21 -9.61
CA THR A 341 19.38 -35.24 -8.21
C THR A 341 19.90 -34.03 -7.45
N TYR A 342 21.20 -33.70 -7.58
CA TYR A 342 21.79 -32.54 -6.92
C TYR A 342 21.10 -31.22 -7.34
N VAL A 343 20.94 -30.98 -8.65
CA VAL A 343 20.32 -29.74 -9.15
C VAL A 343 18.82 -29.68 -8.85
N MET A 344 18.11 -30.81 -8.86
CA MET A 344 16.68 -30.85 -8.51
C MET A 344 16.47 -30.60 -7.00
N CYS A 345 17.28 -31.20 -6.13
CA CYS A 345 17.20 -30.98 -4.68
C CYS A 345 17.62 -29.56 -4.28
N THR A 346 18.71 -29.01 -4.85
CA THR A 346 19.12 -27.63 -4.58
C THR A 346 18.16 -26.61 -5.20
N GLY A 347 17.63 -26.89 -6.40
CA GLY A 347 16.63 -26.06 -7.07
C GLY A 347 15.29 -26.01 -6.34
N THR A 348 14.81 -27.11 -5.75
CA THR A 348 13.59 -27.09 -4.93
C THR A 348 13.78 -26.32 -3.62
N LEU A 349 14.93 -26.47 -2.96
CA LEU A 349 15.28 -25.64 -1.79
C LEU A 349 15.35 -24.15 -2.14
N GLY A 350 15.97 -23.79 -3.27
CA GLY A 350 16.02 -22.42 -3.76
C GLY A 350 14.65 -21.84 -4.13
N PHE A 351 13.76 -22.67 -4.71
CA PHE A 351 12.38 -22.28 -5.01
C PHE A 351 11.55 -22.07 -3.74
N VAL A 352 11.71 -22.93 -2.73
CA VAL A 352 11.10 -22.70 -1.41
C VAL A 352 11.62 -21.39 -0.84
N ALA A 353 12.94 -21.19 -0.75
CA ALA A 353 13.54 -19.96 -0.23
C ALA A 353 13.02 -18.69 -0.94
N LEU A 354 12.93 -18.70 -2.28
CA LEU A 354 12.40 -17.59 -3.09
C LEU A 354 10.91 -17.32 -2.82
N THR A 355 10.11 -18.36 -2.57
CA THR A 355 8.66 -18.23 -2.34
C THR A 355 8.29 -18.07 -0.85
N THR A 356 9.23 -18.31 0.06
CA THR A 356 9.13 -18.02 1.50
C THR A 356 9.76 -16.70 1.91
N TYR A 357 10.51 -16.02 1.01
CA TYR A 357 11.04 -14.68 1.27
C TYR A 357 9.88 -13.69 1.47
N ASN A 358 9.75 -13.14 2.69
CA ASN A 358 8.47 -12.62 3.20
C ASN A 358 8.63 -11.27 3.94
N ASP A 359 9.68 -10.50 3.70
CA ASP A 359 10.14 -9.46 4.64
C ASP A 359 9.98 -8.00 4.13
N HIS A 360 8.93 -7.71 3.37
CA HIS A 360 8.62 -6.35 2.88
C HIS A 360 7.20 -5.90 3.26
N HIS A 361 6.74 -6.24 4.47
CA HIS A 361 5.41 -5.90 4.97
C HIS A 361 5.47 -5.00 6.21
N ASP A 362 4.84 -3.82 6.14
CA ASP A 362 4.79 -2.88 7.27
C ASP A 362 3.55 -3.13 8.17
N ARG A 363 2.42 -3.51 7.55
CA ARG A 363 1.11 -3.67 8.22
C ARG A 363 0.28 -4.84 7.70
N VAL A 364 0.32 -5.11 6.40
CA VAL A 364 -0.54 -6.09 5.71
C VAL A 364 0.22 -7.38 5.43
N VAL A 365 -0.23 -8.46 6.09
CA VAL A 365 0.46 -9.76 6.14
C VAL A 365 -0.40 -10.87 5.56
N TRP A 366 0.22 -11.92 5.02
CA TRP A 366 -0.51 -13.11 4.55
C TRP A 366 -1.17 -13.89 5.69
N ARG A 367 -2.44 -14.30 5.52
CA ARG A 367 -3.11 -15.20 6.48
C ARG A 367 -2.39 -16.57 6.51
N PRO A 368 -2.25 -17.21 7.68
CA PRO A 368 -1.79 -18.60 7.76
C PRO A 368 -2.62 -19.52 6.85
N GLY A 369 -1.96 -20.40 6.10
CA GLY A 369 -2.59 -21.34 5.17
C GLY A 369 -2.70 -20.87 3.70
N VAL A 370 -2.40 -19.61 3.37
CA VAL A 370 -2.33 -19.18 1.95
C VAL A 370 -1.15 -19.87 1.24
N PRO A 371 -1.32 -20.49 0.05
CA PRO A 371 -0.25 -21.22 -0.63
C PRO A 371 0.83 -20.28 -1.17
N LEU A 372 2.08 -20.76 -1.19
CA LEU A 372 3.27 -19.96 -1.50
C LEU A 372 3.23 -19.31 -2.89
N LEU A 373 2.71 -20.03 -3.90
CA LEU A 373 2.54 -19.49 -5.25
C LEU A 373 1.56 -18.32 -5.32
N ASP A 374 0.46 -18.35 -4.56
CA ASP A 374 -0.51 -17.26 -4.54
C ASP A 374 0.06 -16.02 -3.83
N ARG A 375 0.84 -16.21 -2.75
CA ARG A 375 1.59 -15.10 -2.13
C ARG A 375 2.52 -14.46 -3.15
N TYR A 376 3.36 -15.28 -3.79
CA TYR A 376 4.32 -14.82 -4.78
C TYR A 376 3.66 -14.13 -5.98
N LEU A 377 2.47 -14.54 -6.43
CA LEU A 377 1.77 -13.92 -7.56
C LEU A 377 0.96 -12.66 -7.17
N ARG A 378 0.63 -12.50 -5.89
CA ARG A 378 -0.20 -11.40 -5.38
C ARG A 378 0.59 -10.43 -4.50
N GLU A 379 1.90 -10.52 -4.47
CA GLU A 379 2.73 -9.66 -3.63
C GLU A 379 2.60 -8.17 -3.98
N ASP A 380 2.39 -7.80 -5.25
CA ASP A 380 2.10 -6.39 -5.61
C ASP A 380 0.72 -5.94 -5.11
N GLU A 381 -0.26 -6.85 -5.10
CA GLU A 381 -1.60 -6.60 -4.54
C GLU A 381 -1.49 -6.33 -3.02
N ARG A 382 -0.66 -7.11 -2.32
CA ARG A 382 -0.35 -6.90 -0.89
C ARG A 382 0.38 -5.57 -0.68
N ALA A 383 1.45 -5.29 -1.42
CA ALA A 383 2.25 -4.07 -1.27
C ALA A 383 1.44 -2.79 -1.56
N ALA A 384 0.53 -2.82 -2.54
CA ALA A 384 -0.40 -1.72 -2.80
C ALA A 384 -1.34 -1.47 -1.61
N LEU A 385 -1.83 -2.52 -0.97
CA LEU A 385 -2.71 -2.42 0.20
C LEU A 385 -1.97 -2.02 1.48
N ASP A 386 -0.71 -2.42 1.60
CA ASP A 386 0.20 -1.98 2.66
C ASP A 386 0.40 -0.46 2.58
N ARG A 387 0.63 0.07 1.37
CA ARG A 387 0.73 1.52 1.12
C ARG A 387 -0.57 2.27 1.40
N ILE A 388 -1.73 1.67 1.12
CA ILE A 388 -3.05 2.22 1.51
C ILE A 388 -3.17 2.22 3.05
N ALA A 389 -2.86 1.12 3.73
CA ALA A 389 -2.91 1.04 5.20
C ALA A 389 -1.96 2.04 5.89
N CYS A 390 -0.76 2.24 5.35
CA CYS A 390 0.21 3.24 5.84
C CYS A 390 -0.17 4.69 5.51
N ALA A 391 -1.06 4.92 4.54
CA ALA A 391 -1.55 6.25 4.17
C ALA A 391 -2.81 6.68 4.95
N TRP A 392 -3.70 5.74 5.25
CA TRP A 392 -4.94 6.00 6.00
C TRP A 392 -4.78 5.91 7.51
N GLY A 393 -3.97 4.98 8.00
CA GLY A 393 -3.76 4.77 9.43
C GLY A 393 -2.64 5.62 10.03
N PHE A 394 -2.37 5.43 11.32
CA PHE A 394 -1.31 6.13 12.03
C PHE A 394 0.08 5.67 11.57
N LYS A 395 0.95 6.65 11.30
CA LYS A 395 2.36 6.40 10.96
C LYS A 395 3.13 5.93 12.19
N GLU A 396 2.81 6.52 13.35
CA GLU A 396 3.35 6.15 14.66
C GLU A 396 3.02 4.69 15.02
N GLU A 397 4.04 3.84 15.17
CA GLU A 397 3.87 2.40 15.47
C GLU A 397 3.09 2.14 16.76
N TRP A 398 3.37 2.90 17.82
CA TRP A 398 2.75 2.76 19.14
C TRP A 398 1.26 3.15 19.19
N ARG A 399 0.72 3.71 18.10
CA ARG A 399 -0.72 4.05 17.95
C ARG A 399 -1.46 3.12 17.00
N ARG A 400 -0.76 2.21 16.33
CA ARG A 400 -1.40 1.22 15.43
C ARG A 400 -2.26 0.29 16.28
N GLY A 401 -3.50 0.06 15.86
CA GLY A 401 -4.50 -0.66 16.63
C GLY A 401 -5.52 0.21 17.37
N ASP A 402 -5.23 1.50 17.63
CA ASP A 402 -6.20 2.49 18.16
C ASP A 402 -7.01 3.18 17.04
N GLU A 403 -7.00 2.60 15.84
CA GLU A 403 -7.64 3.15 14.64
C GLU A 403 -9.10 2.69 14.55
N GLU A 404 -10.02 3.60 14.81
CA GLU A 404 -11.46 3.38 14.70
C GLU A 404 -12.05 4.17 13.52
N GLY A 405 -13.02 3.58 12.81
CA GLY A 405 -13.78 4.25 11.75
C GLY A 405 -14.30 3.31 10.66
N GLU A 406 -15.43 3.68 10.04
CA GLU A 406 -16.10 2.88 9.01
C GLU A 406 -15.18 2.57 7.81
N GLU A 407 -14.38 3.54 7.37
CA GLU A 407 -13.39 3.34 6.30
C GLU A 407 -12.28 2.35 6.71
N TRP A 408 -11.81 2.43 7.96
CA TRP A 408 -10.73 1.57 8.46
C TRP A 408 -11.20 0.14 8.70
N GLU A 409 -12.37 -0.04 9.30
CA GLU A 409 -13.02 -1.35 9.42
C GLU A 409 -13.34 -1.94 8.04
N GLY A 410 -13.82 -1.12 7.10
CA GLY A 410 -14.05 -1.51 5.71
C GLY A 410 -12.77 -2.02 5.04
N LEU A 411 -11.65 -1.29 5.18
CA LEU A 411 -10.33 -1.73 4.71
C LEU A 411 -9.92 -3.06 5.35
N ARG A 412 -10.06 -3.19 6.67
CA ARG A 412 -9.71 -4.42 7.42
C ARG A 412 -10.51 -5.63 6.94
N GLN A 413 -11.82 -5.47 6.76
CA GLN A 413 -12.71 -6.52 6.24
C GLN A 413 -12.36 -6.88 4.79
N TRP A 414 -12.09 -5.89 3.94
CA TRP A 414 -11.76 -6.09 2.52
C TRP A 414 -10.40 -6.80 2.34
N ILE A 415 -9.41 -6.48 3.17
CA ILE A 415 -8.12 -7.18 3.24
C ILE A 415 -8.32 -8.62 3.75
N LEU A 416 -9.16 -8.83 4.76
CA LEU A 416 -9.49 -10.15 5.30
C LEU A 416 -10.16 -11.07 4.27
N LEU A 417 -11.11 -10.55 3.49
CA LEU A 417 -11.77 -11.26 2.39
C LEU A 417 -10.79 -11.74 1.30
N ARG A 418 -9.58 -11.17 1.26
CA ARG A 418 -8.52 -11.49 0.29
C ARG A 418 -7.47 -12.46 0.81
N GLY A 419 -7.63 -13.01 2.02
CA GLY A 419 -6.66 -13.90 2.64
C GLY A 419 -5.42 -13.19 3.17
N MET A 420 -5.52 -11.88 3.43
CA MET A 420 -4.51 -11.10 4.14
C MET A 420 -5.05 -10.70 5.51
N VAL A 421 -4.19 -10.21 6.39
CA VAL A 421 -4.53 -9.70 7.72
C VAL A 421 -3.86 -8.34 7.84
N LEU A 422 -4.68 -7.30 8.03
CA LEU A 422 -4.22 -5.98 8.42
C LEU A 422 -3.93 -5.99 9.93
N ASP A 423 -2.76 -5.50 10.31
CA ASP A 423 -2.26 -5.38 11.67
C ASP A 423 -2.43 -6.70 12.44
N LYS A 424 -1.63 -7.70 12.04
CA LYS A 424 -1.56 -8.97 12.75
C LYS A 424 -1.04 -8.68 14.17
N PRO A 425 -1.74 -9.09 15.25
CA PRO A 425 -1.35 -8.76 16.61
C PRO A 425 0.07 -9.22 16.94
N ASP A 426 0.48 -10.38 16.42
CA ASP A 426 1.82 -10.99 16.59
C ASP A 426 2.98 -10.08 16.13
N LEU A 427 2.69 -9.04 15.33
CA LEU A 427 3.66 -8.11 14.76
C LEU A 427 3.44 -6.66 15.24
N MET A 428 2.43 -6.40 16.08
CA MET A 428 2.22 -5.08 16.66
C MET A 428 3.06 -4.89 17.94
N PRO A 429 4.02 -3.94 17.96
CA PRO A 429 4.75 -3.63 19.17
C PRO A 429 3.80 -3.02 20.21
N GLY A 430 3.53 -3.76 21.28
CA GLY A 430 2.73 -3.29 22.42
C GLY A 430 1.41 -4.03 22.67
N GLN A 431 0.84 -4.78 21.71
CA GLN A 431 -0.44 -5.46 21.95
C GLN A 431 -0.28 -6.78 22.72
N PHE A 432 0.87 -7.45 22.60
CA PHE A 432 1.23 -8.55 23.50
C PHE A 432 1.59 -8.10 24.93
N SER A 433 1.87 -6.80 25.13
CA SER A 433 1.92 -6.19 26.47
C SER A 433 0.56 -5.66 26.96
N ALA A 434 -0.55 -5.97 26.27
CA ALA A 434 -1.91 -5.77 26.81
C ALA A 434 -2.42 -7.03 27.54
N PHE A 435 -1.76 -8.19 27.38
CA PHE A 435 -2.00 -9.37 28.22
C PHE A 435 -1.03 -9.45 29.42
N THR A 436 0.02 -8.62 29.45
CA THR A 436 0.48 -8.08 30.74
C THR A 436 -0.51 -7.00 31.18
N PRO A 437 -0.99 -7.00 32.43
CA PRO A 437 -1.92 -5.98 32.88
C PRO A 437 -1.25 -4.61 32.77
N THR A 438 -1.87 -3.70 32.01
CA THR A 438 -1.52 -2.29 32.02
C THR A 438 -1.65 -1.78 33.45
N MET A 439 -0.51 -1.50 34.09
CA MET A 439 -0.46 -0.85 35.40
C MET A 439 -0.95 0.58 35.21
N SER A 440 -2.26 0.76 35.35
CA SER A 440 -2.89 2.08 35.50
C SER A 440 -2.18 2.82 36.63
N ALA A 441 -1.60 3.98 36.33
CA ALA A 441 -0.77 4.74 37.27
C ALA A 441 -1.52 5.19 38.54
N ASP A 442 -2.86 5.17 38.54
CA ASP A 442 -3.72 5.45 39.69
C ASP A 442 -4.08 4.21 40.53
N ALA A 443 -3.68 3.00 40.12
CA ALA A 443 -3.94 1.78 40.88
C ALA A 443 -2.93 1.64 42.03
N ALA A 444 -3.33 2.04 43.24
CA ALA A 444 -2.52 1.88 44.44
C ALA A 444 -1.99 0.43 44.57
N PRO A 445 -0.68 0.23 44.79
CA PRO A 445 -0.05 -1.09 44.71
C PRO A 445 -0.66 -2.05 45.74
N ILE A 446 -1.09 -3.23 45.28
CA ILE A 446 -1.72 -4.25 46.12
C ILE A 446 -0.78 -4.63 47.26
N SER A 447 -1.21 -4.40 48.50
CA SER A 447 -0.42 -4.73 49.68
C SER A 447 -0.13 -6.23 49.75
N PHE A 448 1.06 -6.59 50.26
CA PHE A 448 1.46 -7.99 50.42
C PHE A 448 0.42 -8.81 51.19
N THR A 449 -0.18 -8.22 52.23
CA THR A 449 -1.28 -8.81 53.03
C THR A 449 -2.56 -9.09 52.25
N ARG A 450 -2.88 -8.28 51.24
CA ARG A 450 -4.05 -8.50 50.37
C ARG A 450 -3.74 -9.49 49.26
N PHE A 451 -2.48 -9.51 48.80
CA PHE A 451 -1.97 -10.48 47.84
C PHE A 451 -1.97 -11.90 48.43
N SER A 452 -1.36 -12.11 49.59
CA SER A 452 -1.27 -13.43 50.23
C SER A 452 -2.65 -14.04 50.49
N LYS A 453 -3.58 -13.26 51.06
CA LYS A 453 -4.96 -13.71 51.27
C LYS A 453 -5.68 -14.09 49.98
N ALA A 454 -5.38 -13.45 48.85
CA ALA A 454 -5.98 -13.80 47.57
C ALA A 454 -5.42 -15.11 46.98
N LEU A 455 -4.24 -15.59 47.41
CA LEU A 455 -3.68 -16.85 46.94
C LEU A 455 -4.49 -18.07 47.40
N GLU A 456 -5.10 -17.98 48.60
CA GLU A 456 -5.95 -19.03 49.19
C GLU A 456 -7.09 -19.44 48.23
N ASP A 457 -7.74 -18.46 47.59
CA ASP A 457 -8.90 -18.66 46.69
C ASP A 457 -8.52 -19.17 45.27
N LEU A 458 -7.23 -19.17 44.90
CA LEU A 458 -6.77 -19.43 43.53
C LEU A 458 -6.57 -20.93 43.23
N SER A 459 -6.74 -21.35 41.97
CA SER A 459 -6.42 -22.72 41.53
C SER A 459 -4.91 -22.92 41.34
N VAL A 460 -4.43 -24.15 41.48
CA VAL A 460 -2.99 -24.47 41.34
C VAL A 460 -2.42 -24.06 39.97
N GLU A 461 -3.20 -24.23 38.89
CA GLU A 461 -2.78 -23.77 37.55
C GLU A 461 -2.64 -22.25 37.48
N SER A 462 -3.56 -21.50 38.12
CA SER A 462 -3.48 -20.04 38.18
C SER A 462 -2.32 -19.53 39.04
N LEU A 463 -1.94 -20.26 40.10
CA LEU A 463 -0.74 -19.97 40.90
C LEU A 463 0.54 -20.14 40.08
N TYR A 464 0.67 -21.24 39.32
CA TYR A 464 1.82 -21.42 38.43
C TYR A 464 1.86 -20.39 37.30
N ALA A 465 0.72 -20.02 36.72
CA ALA A 465 0.65 -18.96 35.72
C ALA A 465 1.05 -17.58 36.29
N LYS A 466 0.66 -17.27 37.54
CA LYS A 466 1.12 -16.05 38.22
C LYS A 466 2.59 -16.09 38.61
N TYR A 467 3.16 -17.26 38.91
CA TYR A 467 4.59 -17.39 39.17
C TYR A 467 5.44 -17.13 37.91
N SER A 468 5.04 -17.64 36.74
CA SER A 468 5.74 -17.35 35.48
C SER A 468 5.55 -15.90 35.03
N GLU A 469 4.35 -15.33 35.21
CA GLU A 469 4.10 -13.89 34.99
C GLU A 469 5.03 -13.01 35.83
N LEU A 470 5.14 -13.27 37.15
CA LEU A 470 6.07 -12.56 38.03
C LEU A 470 7.54 -12.76 37.65
N THR A 471 7.90 -13.96 37.18
CA THR A 471 9.27 -14.26 36.75
C THR A 471 9.65 -13.50 35.47
N ASN A 472 8.73 -13.40 34.51
CA ASN A 472 8.94 -12.59 33.31
C ASN A 472 8.98 -11.08 33.64
N GLN A 473 8.13 -10.61 34.55
CA GLN A 473 8.17 -9.21 35.02
C GLN A 473 9.49 -8.86 35.72
N LEU A 474 10.03 -9.77 36.54
CA LEU A 474 11.36 -9.63 37.15
C LEU A 474 12.46 -9.53 36.07
N MET A 475 12.48 -10.46 35.11
CA MET A 475 13.47 -10.45 34.02
C MET A 475 13.47 -9.14 33.22
N HIS A 476 12.29 -8.61 32.89
CA HIS A 476 12.16 -7.33 32.19
C HIS A 476 12.62 -6.14 33.04
N LEU A 477 12.33 -6.12 34.35
CA LEU A 477 12.78 -5.08 35.27
C LEU A 477 14.30 -5.13 35.52
N GLU A 478 14.89 -6.32 35.59
CA GLU A 478 16.34 -6.51 35.68
C GLU A 478 17.04 -5.99 34.42
N SER A 479 16.53 -6.35 33.23
CA SER A 479 17.05 -5.85 31.95
C SER A 479 16.90 -4.33 31.80
N SER A 480 15.76 -3.77 32.22
CA SER A 480 15.54 -2.33 32.23
C SER A 480 16.46 -1.60 33.21
N ASN A 481 16.69 -2.16 34.39
CA ASN A 481 17.65 -1.60 35.36
C ASN A 481 19.09 -1.68 34.85
N GLN A 482 19.48 -2.72 34.11
CA GLN A 482 20.80 -2.80 33.50
C GLN A 482 21.01 -1.67 32.48
N GLN A 483 20.03 -1.44 31.59
CA GLN A 483 20.06 -0.36 30.61
C GLN A 483 20.06 1.03 31.28
N LEU A 484 19.27 1.22 32.33
CA LEU A 484 19.24 2.46 33.12
C LEU A 484 20.55 2.69 33.89
N GLU A 485 21.22 1.64 34.37
CA GLU A 485 22.52 1.76 35.05
C GLU A 485 23.64 2.13 34.06
N GLU A 486 23.61 1.59 32.84
CA GLU A 486 24.50 2.01 31.74
C GLU A 486 24.26 3.49 31.39
N PHE A 487 22.99 3.88 31.17
CA PHE A 487 22.64 5.27 30.84
C PHE A 487 23.00 6.28 31.95
N ALA A 488 22.69 5.96 33.21
CA ALA A 488 22.99 6.82 34.36
C ALA A 488 24.50 6.99 34.57
N ARG A 489 25.31 5.96 34.27
CA ARG A 489 26.78 6.03 34.35
C ARG A 489 27.40 6.91 33.26
N GLU A 490 26.76 6.99 32.09
CA GLU A 490 27.21 7.84 30.99
C GLU A 490 26.80 9.31 31.15
N HIS A 491 25.63 9.58 31.73
CA HIS A 491 25.02 10.91 31.76
C HIS A 491 25.03 11.61 33.14
N ASP A 492 25.45 10.91 34.20
CA ASP A 492 25.47 11.37 35.61
C ASP A 492 24.12 11.95 36.07
N ASP A 493 23.02 11.34 35.59
CA ASP A 493 21.66 11.80 35.84
C ASP A 493 21.11 11.27 37.17
N LYS A 494 20.79 12.22 38.06
CA LYS A 494 20.26 11.97 39.40
C LYS A 494 18.86 11.35 39.36
N ASP A 495 18.02 11.74 38.41
CA ASP A 495 16.63 11.27 38.34
C ASP A 495 16.61 9.79 37.89
N CYS A 496 17.54 9.39 37.01
CA CYS A 496 17.77 7.98 36.67
C CYS A 496 18.27 7.15 37.86
N TYR A 497 19.10 7.72 38.74
CA TYR A 497 19.57 7.01 39.94
C TYR A 497 18.44 6.80 40.96
N GLU A 498 17.55 7.77 41.13
CA GLU A 498 16.36 7.64 41.98
C GLU A 498 15.40 6.56 41.43
N ALA A 499 15.15 6.56 40.11
CA ALA A 499 14.36 5.51 39.45
C ALA A 499 14.95 4.09 39.61
N LEU A 500 16.29 3.94 39.54
CA LEU A 500 16.97 2.66 39.80
C LEU A 500 16.78 2.17 41.24
N LEU A 501 16.76 3.07 42.22
CA LEU A 501 16.50 2.72 43.63
C LEU A 501 15.04 2.32 43.85
N GLU A 502 14.08 2.99 43.20
CA GLU A 502 12.66 2.62 43.25
C GLU A 502 12.42 1.24 42.61
N ASN A 503 12.96 1.00 41.41
CA ASN A 503 12.85 -0.29 40.73
C ASN A 503 13.47 -1.43 41.57
N LYS A 504 14.59 -1.20 42.27
CA LYS A 504 15.17 -2.17 43.21
C LYS A 504 14.24 -2.50 44.39
N GLN A 505 13.37 -1.57 44.82
CA GLN A 505 12.32 -1.87 45.80
C GLN A 505 11.15 -2.64 45.18
N VAL A 506 10.81 -2.38 43.92
CA VAL A 506 9.77 -3.12 43.19
C VAL A 506 10.18 -4.58 42.97
N ILE A 507 11.43 -4.83 42.60
CA ILE A 507 12.01 -6.19 42.48
C ILE A 507 11.83 -6.97 43.78
N LYS A 508 12.25 -6.42 44.92
CA LYS A 508 12.08 -7.08 46.24
C LYS A 508 10.62 -7.43 46.54
N ARG A 509 9.68 -6.52 46.26
CA ARG A 509 8.23 -6.79 46.43
C ARG A 509 7.71 -7.89 45.50
N PHE A 510 8.32 -8.08 44.33
CA PHE A 510 7.99 -9.19 43.43
C PHE A 510 8.64 -10.50 43.85
N GLU A 511 9.86 -10.47 44.39
CA GLU A 511 10.51 -11.63 45.03
C GLU A 511 9.69 -12.14 46.23
N GLU A 512 9.30 -11.25 47.15
CA GLU A 512 8.41 -11.56 48.29
C GLU A 512 7.10 -12.24 47.83
N ARG A 513 6.46 -11.72 46.77
CA ARG A 513 5.23 -12.29 46.20
C ARG A 513 5.47 -13.64 45.54
N LYS A 514 6.61 -13.83 44.88
CA LYS A 514 7.02 -15.08 44.23
C LYS A 514 7.30 -16.17 45.27
N GLU A 515 7.89 -15.81 46.41
CA GLU A 515 8.06 -16.68 47.58
C GLU A 515 6.72 -17.03 48.24
N ALA A 516 5.79 -16.07 48.37
CA ALA A 516 4.45 -16.34 48.90
C ALA A 516 3.67 -17.37 48.06
N ILE A 517 3.74 -17.31 46.72
CA ILE A 517 3.14 -18.34 45.85
C ILE A 517 3.81 -19.70 46.07
N LYS A 518 5.14 -19.72 46.23
CA LYS A 518 5.91 -20.95 46.45
C LYS A 518 5.54 -21.61 47.78
N HIS A 519 5.42 -20.84 48.86
CA HIS A 519 4.95 -21.31 50.17
C HIS A 519 3.51 -21.82 50.12
N GLU A 520 2.60 -21.11 49.45
CA GLU A 520 1.21 -21.56 49.27
C GLU A 520 1.13 -22.94 48.57
N VAL A 521 1.95 -23.17 47.54
CA VAL A 521 1.96 -24.45 46.81
C VAL A 521 2.68 -25.57 47.61
N GLN A 522 3.82 -25.27 48.23
CA GLN A 522 4.64 -26.27 48.95
C GLN A 522 4.09 -26.58 50.34
N ASP A 523 3.89 -25.57 51.17
CA ASP A 523 3.68 -25.73 52.61
C ASP A 523 2.20 -25.77 52.99
N VAL A 524 1.34 -25.01 52.30
CA VAL A 524 -0.12 -25.00 52.55
C VAL A 524 -0.82 -26.13 51.78
N ARG A 525 -0.47 -26.33 50.51
CA ARG A 525 -1.11 -27.34 49.64
C ARG A 525 -0.37 -28.67 49.55
N GLY A 526 0.85 -28.77 50.10
CA GLY A 526 1.63 -30.02 50.15
C GLY A 526 2.08 -30.55 48.78
N LEU A 527 2.09 -29.71 47.73
CA LEU A 527 2.39 -30.12 46.36
C LEU A 527 3.88 -29.93 46.03
N PRO A 528 4.50 -30.88 45.31
CA PRO A 528 5.88 -30.71 44.85
C PRO A 528 5.95 -29.56 43.86
N TRP A 529 6.82 -28.60 44.14
CA TRP A 529 7.01 -27.42 43.30
C TRP A 529 7.63 -27.79 41.95
N ARG A 530 6.80 -27.81 40.91
CA ARG A 530 7.19 -28.04 39.52
C ARG A 530 6.54 -26.97 38.63
N PRO A 531 7.24 -25.86 38.36
CA PRO A 531 6.84 -24.95 37.29
C PRO A 531 6.73 -25.72 35.97
N LYS A 532 5.81 -25.33 35.09
CA LYS A 532 5.53 -26.00 33.82
C LYS A 532 6.66 -25.95 32.78
N GLU A 533 7.83 -25.43 33.17
CA GLU A 533 9.02 -25.23 32.32
C GLU A 533 9.94 -26.47 32.30
N ASP A 534 9.80 -27.41 33.25
CA ASP A 534 10.66 -28.60 33.37
C ASP A 534 10.22 -29.82 32.54
N GLU A 535 9.01 -29.83 31.96
CA GLU A 535 8.55 -30.94 31.09
C GLU A 535 9.19 -30.94 29.68
N GLY A 536 10.25 -30.16 29.47
CA GLY A 536 11.04 -30.13 28.24
C GLY A 536 12.35 -30.93 28.26
N LYS A 537 12.82 -31.42 29.42
CA LYS A 537 14.14 -32.09 29.54
C LYS A 537 14.17 -33.23 30.57
N THR A 538 13.51 -34.35 30.27
CA THR A 538 13.81 -35.63 30.93
C THR A 538 14.55 -36.57 29.97
N ASN A 539 15.79 -36.91 30.33
CA ASN A 539 16.65 -37.80 29.55
C ASN A 539 15.99 -39.15 29.29
N GLY A 540 16.14 -39.66 28.06
CA GLY A 540 15.69 -40.99 27.70
C GLY A 540 16.47 -42.08 28.44
N SER A 541 15.78 -42.84 29.29
CA SER A 541 16.17 -44.20 29.64
C SER A 541 14.89 -45.02 29.79
N ALA A 542 14.77 -46.09 29.02
CA ALA A 542 13.61 -46.98 29.06
C ALA A 542 13.59 -47.80 30.35
N PRO A 543 12.44 -48.42 30.67
CA PRO A 543 12.40 -49.87 30.50
C PRO A 543 11.19 -50.35 29.69
N ALA A 544 11.28 -51.61 29.25
CA ALA A 544 10.39 -52.23 28.28
C ALA A 544 9.27 -53.09 28.91
N ALA A 545 8.36 -53.57 28.03
CA ALA A 545 7.42 -54.68 28.21
C ALA A 545 6.17 -54.39 29.09
N THR A 546 4.95 -54.89 28.83
CA THR A 546 4.39 -55.70 27.71
C THR A 546 2.84 -55.66 27.75
N ASN A 547 2.17 -56.33 26.80
CA ASN A 547 0.70 -56.52 26.63
C ASN A 547 0.04 -55.34 25.88
N GLY A 548 -0.69 -55.50 24.77
CA GLY A 548 -1.47 -56.61 24.21
C GLY A 548 -2.91 -56.10 23.98
N ALA A 549 -3.67 -56.41 22.94
CA ALA A 549 -3.45 -57.23 21.75
C ALA A 549 -4.30 -56.68 20.58
N ALA A 550 -3.97 -57.02 19.33
CA ALA A 550 -4.79 -56.66 18.16
C ALA A 550 -5.97 -57.63 18.00
N ARG A 551 -7.14 -57.13 17.56
CA ARG A 551 -8.25 -57.97 17.11
C ARG A 551 -9.11 -57.32 16.01
N GLU A 552 -8.91 -57.85 14.80
CA GLU A 552 -9.91 -58.27 13.82
C GLU A 552 -11.11 -57.34 13.50
N GLU A 553 -11.09 -56.74 12.30
CA GLU A 553 -12.34 -56.47 11.56
C GLU A 553 -12.77 -57.75 10.81
N GLY A 554 -14.01 -58.18 11.04
CA GLY A 554 -14.61 -59.38 10.44
C GLY A 554 -15.46 -59.08 9.20
N THR A 555 -15.50 -60.04 8.28
CA THR A 555 -16.12 -59.98 6.94
C THR A 555 -17.54 -60.57 6.85
N ASN A 556 -18.10 -60.55 5.63
CA ASN A 556 -19.30 -61.24 5.09
C ASN A 556 -20.63 -60.47 5.21
N GLY A 557 -21.57 -60.48 4.23
CA GLY A 557 -21.68 -61.06 2.87
C GLY A 557 -22.83 -60.34 2.12
N THR A 558 -23.32 -60.68 0.91
CA THR A 558 -23.32 -61.94 0.13
C THR A 558 -23.89 -61.71 -1.29
N ALA A 559 -23.46 -62.49 -2.30
CA ALA A 559 -24.11 -62.79 -3.61
C ALA A 559 -24.44 -61.61 -4.58
N ALA A 560 -24.45 -61.70 -5.93
CA ALA A 560 -24.29 -62.76 -6.95
C ALA A 560 -23.91 -62.04 -8.31
N GLN A 561 -23.67 -62.61 -9.51
CA GLN A 561 -23.37 -63.95 -10.07
C GLN A 561 -23.12 -63.78 -11.61
N GLU A 562 -22.31 -64.64 -12.26
CA GLU A 562 -22.06 -64.73 -13.73
C GLU A 562 -21.37 -63.50 -14.41
N GLU A 563 -20.58 -63.59 -15.51
CA GLU A 563 -20.22 -64.66 -16.47
C GLU A 563 -18.89 -64.32 -17.21
N GLY A 564 -18.06 -65.32 -17.61
CA GLY A 564 -16.98 -65.23 -18.64
C GLY A 564 -15.78 -64.27 -18.41
N ASP A 565 -14.64 -64.35 -19.10
CA ASP A 565 -14.07 -65.38 -19.99
C ASP A 565 -12.54 -65.16 -20.11
N ASP A 566 -11.79 -66.19 -20.56
CA ASP A 566 -10.37 -66.34 -20.93
C ASP A 566 -9.36 -65.15 -20.94
N GLY A 567 -8.08 -65.45 -20.63
CA GLY A 567 -6.98 -64.49 -20.87
C GLY A 567 -5.56 -64.80 -20.32
N VAL A 568 -5.08 -66.04 -20.38
CA VAL A 568 -3.66 -66.36 -20.06
C VAL A 568 -2.71 -65.72 -21.10
N TYR A 569 -1.58 -65.13 -20.68
CA TYR A 569 -0.23 -65.41 -21.21
C TYR A 569 0.88 -64.80 -20.33
N LEU A 570 1.80 -65.69 -19.92
CA LEU A 570 3.09 -65.57 -19.21
C LEU A 570 3.70 -64.16 -18.98
#